data_AF-A0A7X3Z6I1-F1
#
_entry.id   AF-A0A7X3Z6I1-F1
#
_cell.length_a   1.000
_cell.length_b   1.000
_cell.length_c   1.000
_cell.angle_alpha   90.00
_cell.angle_beta   90.00
_cell.angle_gamma   90.00
#
_symmetry.space_group_name_H-M   'P 1'
#
loop_
_entity.id
_entity.type
_entity.pdbx_description
1 polymer ?
#
loop_
_entity_poly.entity_id
_entity_poly.type
_entity_poly.pdbx_seq_one_letter_code
_entity_poly.pdbx_strand_id
1 'polypeptide(L)'
;MSRSKRTRRVMAEDALVKGKVFSVMVQRDWELLHEIARYIRDDVDPALALTDPSRYRLLRQAVTRCHVQGLSHMTPERVRAVTGWTPEDVRQPALSGGREPETTEGPEDVSVP
;
A
#
# COMPACT_ATOMS: atom_id res chain seq x y z
N MET A 1 7.64 -8.11 -1.12
CA MET A 1 7.01 -8.98 -0.09
C MET A 1 5.67 -8.35 0.30
N SER A 2 4.57 -9.09 0.11
CA SER A 2 3.24 -8.67 0.57
C SER A 2 3.16 -8.62 2.09
N ARG A 3 2.50 -7.60 2.65
CA ARG A 3 2.14 -7.62 4.07
C ARG A 3 0.96 -8.54 4.32
N SER A 4 0.97 -9.24 5.46
CA SER A 4 -0.21 -9.99 5.90
C SER A 4 -1.42 -9.06 6.08
N LYS A 5 -2.64 -9.59 5.92
CA LYS A 5 -3.89 -8.83 6.14
C LYS A 5 -3.93 -8.19 7.54
N ARG A 6 -3.46 -8.91 8.56
CA ARG A 6 -3.39 -8.40 9.94
C ARG A 6 -2.41 -7.23 10.04
N THR A 7 -1.21 -7.37 9.47
CA THR A 7 -0.19 -6.32 9.46
C THR A 7 -0.70 -5.07 8.77
N ARG A 8 -1.31 -5.19 7.60
CA ARG A 8 -1.90 -4.05 6.87
C ARG A 8 -2.97 -3.35 7.69
N ARG A 9 -3.87 -4.11 8.30
CA ARG A 9 -4.92 -3.56 9.16
C ARG A 9 -4.33 -2.72 10.30
N VAL A 10 -3.36 -3.28 11.03
CA VAL A 10 -2.72 -2.58 12.17
C VAL A 10 -1.97 -1.34 11.71
N MET A 11 -1.23 -1.43 10.59
CA MET A 11 -0.51 -0.28 10.03
C MET A 11 -1.45 0.82 9.54
N ALA A 12 -2.59 0.47 8.93
CA ALA A 12 -3.58 1.44 8.47
C ALA A 12 -4.23 2.17 9.65
N GLU A 13 -4.59 1.42 10.71
CA GLU A 13 -5.09 2.01 11.95
C GLU A 13 -4.05 2.96 12.59
N ASP A 14 -2.78 2.54 12.68
CA ASP A 14 -1.70 3.37 13.21
C ASP A 14 -1.51 4.65 12.38
N ALA A 15 -1.51 4.52 11.06
CA ALA A 15 -1.35 5.64 10.14
C ALA A 15 -2.51 6.64 10.24
N LEU A 16 -3.76 6.16 10.36
CA LEU A 16 -4.94 7.00 10.58
C LEU A 16 -4.84 7.76 11.90
N VAL A 17 -4.62 7.05 13.01
CA VAL A 17 -4.58 7.64 14.35
C VAL A 17 -3.47 8.69 14.46
N LYS A 18 -2.28 8.38 13.93
CA LYS A 18 -1.12 9.30 13.94
C LYS A 18 -1.16 10.37 12.84
N GLY A 19 -2.18 10.40 11.99
CA GLY A 19 -2.30 11.41 10.92
C GLY A 19 -1.23 11.28 9.82
N LYS A 20 -0.71 10.08 9.58
CA LYS A 20 0.38 9.80 8.62
C LYS A 20 -0.13 9.47 7.21
N VAL A 21 -1.40 9.69 6.91
CA VAL A 21 -2.01 9.35 5.61
C VAL A 21 -1.28 10.01 4.45
N PHE A 22 -0.91 11.28 4.56
CA PHE A 22 -0.12 11.99 3.53
C PHE A 22 1.29 11.40 3.37
N SER A 23 1.93 10.98 4.46
CA SER A 23 3.24 10.32 4.38
C SER A 23 3.16 9.00 3.59
N VAL A 24 2.09 8.22 3.78
CA VAL A 24 1.84 6.98 3.02
C VAL A 24 1.66 7.27 1.53
N MET A 25 0.91 8.34 1.18
CA MET A 25 0.75 8.78 -0.20
C MET A 25 2.08 9.18 -0.85
N VAL A 26 2.88 9.99 -0.15
CA VAL A 26 4.20 10.46 -0.62
C VAL A 26 5.16 9.30 -0.81
N GLN A 27 5.14 8.32 0.09
CA GLN A 27 5.97 7.11 0.00
C GLN A 27 5.48 6.12 -1.07
N ARG A 28 4.35 6.39 -1.73
CA ARG A 28 3.76 5.53 -2.76
C ARG A 28 3.46 4.12 -2.25
N ASP A 29 3.12 3.99 -0.96
CA ASP A 29 2.74 2.72 -0.36
C ASP A 29 1.27 2.43 -0.65
N TRP A 30 1.01 2.01 -1.88
CA TRP A 30 -0.34 1.81 -2.42
C TRP A 30 -1.11 0.70 -1.72
N GLU A 31 -0.41 -0.33 -1.26
CA GLU A 31 -0.99 -1.42 -0.48
C GLU A 31 -1.54 -0.91 0.85
N LEU A 32 -0.81 -0.05 1.56
CA LEU A 32 -1.27 0.57 2.80
C LEU A 32 -2.34 1.64 2.55
N LEU A 33 -2.16 2.45 1.52
CA LEU A 33 -3.12 3.50 1.15
C LEU A 33 -4.49 2.92 0.80
N HIS A 34 -4.51 1.75 0.15
CA HIS A 34 -5.73 1.02 -0.17
C HIS A 34 -6.50 0.60 1.09
N GLU A 35 -5.81 0.06 2.11
CA GLU A 35 -6.43 -0.32 3.38
C GLU A 35 -6.91 0.91 4.17
N ILE A 36 -6.17 2.02 4.13
CA ILE A 36 -6.61 3.29 4.73
C ILE A 36 -7.89 3.80 4.04
N ALA A 37 -7.93 3.75 2.71
CA ALA A 37 -9.11 4.15 1.94
C ALA A 37 -10.34 3.30 2.28
N ARG A 38 -10.15 2.03 2.66
CA ARG A 38 -11.24 1.16 3.13
C ARG A 38 -11.86 1.69 4.42
N TYR A 39 -11.05 2.11 5.39
CA TYR A 39 -11.57 2.73 6.62
C TYR A 39 -12.29 4.06 6.37
N ILE A 40 -11.81 4.86 5.43
CA ILE A 40 -12.45 6.15 5.11
C ILE A 40 -13.79 5.94 4.41
N ARG A 41 -13.91 4.91 3.56
CA ARG A 41 -15.17 4.59 2.87
C ARG A 41 -16.16 3.88 3.77
N ASP A 42 -15.72 2.84 4.48
CA ASP A 42 -16.60 1.91 5.20
C ASP A 42 -16.81 2.30 6.68
N ASP A 43 -16.11 3.34 7.16
CA ASP A 43 -16.02 3.74 8.57
C ASP A 43 -15.47 2.60 9.48
N VAL A 44 -15.41 2.86 10.78
CA VAL A 44 -14.98 1.89 11.80
C VAL A 44 -16.12 0.95 12.14
N ASP A 45 -15.82 -0.35 12.17
CA ASP A 45 -16.77 -1.40 12.55
C ASP A 45 -17.42 -1.09 13.92
N PRO A 46 -18.77 -0.95 13.98
CA PRO A 46 -19.48 -0.63 15.21
C PRO A 46 -19.37 -1.73 16.27
N ALA A 47 -19.11 -2.99 15.90
CA ALA A 47 -18.87 -4.06 16.87
C ALA A 47 -17.61 -3.80 17.72
N LEU A 48 -16.67 -3.01 17.21
CA LEU A 48 -15.51 -2.58 17.98
C LEU A 48 -15.90 -1.70 19.16
N ALA A 49 -17.01 -0.95 19.08
CA ALA A 49 -17.48 -0.14 20.20
C ALA A 49 -17.89 -0.97 21.42
N LEU A 50 -18.25 -2.25 21.23
CA LEU A 50 -18.62 -3.18 22.31
C LEU A 50 -17.41 -3.86 22.94
N THR A 51 -16.37 -4.13 22.16
CA THR A 51 -15.20 -4.90 22.60
C THR A 51 -14.03 -4.01 23.04
N ASP A 52 -13.85 -2.87 22.38
CA ASP A 52 -12.82 -1.87 22.70
C ASP A 52 -13.35 -0.45 22.36
N PRO A 53 -14.13 0.16 23.28
CA PRO A 53 -14.71 1.49 23.07
C PRO A 53 -13.67 2.60 22.88
N SER A 54 -12.48 2.44 23.45
CA SER A 54 -11.41 3.43 23.36
C SER A 54 -10.79 3.42 21.97
N ARG A 55 -10.46 2.24 21.45
CA ARG A 55 -9.95 2.10 20.07
C ARG A 55 -11.00 2.52 19.04
N TYR A 56 -12.27 2.18 19.23
CA TYR A 56 -13.35 2.63 18.35
C TYR A 56 -13.41 4.18 18.26
N ARG A 57 -13.42 4.87 19.41
CA ARG A 57 -13.44 6.34 19.43
C ARG A 57 -12.22 6.96 18.75
N LEU A 58 -11.03 6.44 19.01
CA LEU A 58 -9.80 6.92 18.38
C LEU A 58 -9.82 6.76 16.85
N LEU A 59 -10.21 5.59 16.36
CA LEU A 59 -10.28 5.32 14.93
C LEU A 59 -11.35 6.19 14.26
N ARG A 60 -12.52 6.33 14.89
CA ARG A 60 -13.61 7.13 14.33
C ARG A 60 -13.23 8.61 14.26
N GLN A 61 -12.58 9.13 15.30
CA GLN A 61 -12.02 10.49 15.27
C GLN A 61 -10.99 10.67 14.14
N ALA A 62 -10.13 9.67 13.91
CA ALA A 62 -9.14 9.71 12.83
C ALA A 62 -9.80 9.70 11.44
N VAL A 63 -10.82 8.88 11.23
CA VAL A 63 -11.62 8.85 9.98
C VAL A 63 -12.32 10.19 9.76
N THR A 64 -12.99 10.73 10.79
CA THR A 64 -13.61 12.06 10.73
C THR A 64 -12.58 13.14 10.37
N ARG A 65 -11.38 13.11 10.94
CA ARG A 65 -10.30 14.05 10.60
C ARG A 65 -9.93 13.96 9.10
N CYS A 66 -9.84 12.75 8.55
CA CYS A 66 -9.58 12.56 7.13
C CYS A 66 -10.69 13.17 6.26
N HIS A 67 -11.96 13.02 6.65
CA HIS A 67 -13.07 13.67 5.95
C HIS A 67 -12.99 15.19 5.99
N VAL A 68 -12.69 15.77 7.16
CA VAL A 68 -12.50 17.22 7.32
C VAL A 68 -11.32 17.73 6.48
N GLN A 69 -10.29 16.91 6.29
CA GLN A 69 -9.13 17.22 5.43
C GLN A 69 -9.42 17.06 3.92
N GLY A 70 -10.66 16.73 3.53
CA GLY A 70 -11.05 16.58 2.12
C GLY A 70 -10.73 15.21 1.52
N LEU A 71 -10.32 14.23 2.34
CA LEU A 71 -10.03 12.86 1.89
C LEU A 71 -11.28 11.98 1.78
N SER A 72 -12.49 12.55 1.89
CA SER A 72 -13.77 11.82 1.82
C SER A 72 -13.94 11.03 0.52
N HIS A 73 -13.37 11.51 -0.57
CA HIS A 73 -13.42 10.80 -1.85
C HIS A 73 -12.27 9.81 -2.05
N MET A 74 -11.44 9.57 -1.04
CA MET A 74 -10.40 8.55 -1.11
C MET A 74 -11.01 7.16 -0.87
N THR A 75 -11.41 6.52 -1.96
CA THR A 75 -11.93 5.15 -1.95
C THR A 75 -10.87 4.15 -2.44
N PRO A 76 -10.96 2.87 -2.03
CA PRO A 76 -10.08 1.82 -2.52
C PRO A 76 -10.08 1.74 -4.06
N GLU A 77 -11.25 1.95 -4.69
CA GLU A 77 -11.42 1.96 -6.15
C GLU A 77 -10.62 3.09 -6.80
N ARG A 78 -10.68 4.30 -6.22
CA ARG A 78 -9.93 5.45 -6.72
C ARG A 78 -8.43 5.29 -6.55
N VAL A 79 -7.98 4.72 -5.43
CA VAL A 79 -6.57 4.39 -5.22
C VAL A 79 -6.09 3.48 -6.35
N ARG A 80 -6.82 2.41 -6.68
CA ARG A 80 -6.47 1.51 -7.80
C ARG A 80 -6.48 2.25 -9.14
N ALA A 81 -7.51 3.03 -9.42
CA ALA A 81 -7.65 3.74 -10.70
C ALA A 81 -6.55 4.77 -10.95
N VAL A 82 -6.13 5.52 -9.91
CA VAL A 82 -5.10 6.56 -10.04
C VAL A 82 -3.68 5.98 -10.07
N THR A 83 -3.43 4.93 -9.29
CA THR A 83 -2.08 4.38 -9.12
C THR A 83 -1.77 3.23 -10.08
N GLY A 84 -2.79 2.61 -10.68
CA GLY A 84 -2.68 1.35 -11.41
C GLY A 84 -2.42 0.14 -10.51
N TRP A 85 -2.32 0.33 -9.20
CA TRP A 85 -2.02 -0.76 -8.26
C TRP A 85 -3.18 -1.74 -8.15
N THR A 86 -2.87 -3.02 -8.24
CA THR A 86 -3.81 -4.11 -8.01
C THR A 86 -3.38 -4.97 -6.82
N PRO A 87 -4.33 -5.59 -6.10
CA PRO A 87 -4.00 -6.59 -5.08
C PRO A 87 -3.26 -7.82 -5.64
N GLU A 88 -3.20 -7.98 -6.98
CA GLU A 88 -2.51 -9.07 -7.69
C GLU A 88 -1.03 -8.75 -7.94
N ASP A 89 -0.65 -7.47 -8.02
CA ASP A 89 0.76 -7.01 -8.07
C ASP A 89 1.56 -7.52 -6.86
N VAL A 90 0.84 -7.83 -5.80
CA VAL A 90 1.35 -8.33 -4.53
C VAL A 90 1.70 -9.84 -4.60
N ARG A 91 1.13 -10.57 -5.56
CA ARG A 91 1.32 -12.02 -5.78
C ARG A 91 2.37 -12.37 -6.82
N GLN A 92 2.85 -11.44 -7.63
CA GLN A 92 3.86 -11.74 -8.64
C GLN A 92 5.27 -11.61 -8.03
N PRO A 93 5.99 -12.73 -7.73
CA PRO A 93 7.44 -12.66 -7.77
C PRO A 93 7.84 -12.28 -9.20
N ALA A 94 8.81 -11.38 -9.31
CA ALA A 94 9.37 -10.96 -10.59
C ALA A 94 9.72 -12.16 -11.47
N LEU A 95 8.86 -12.48 -12.43
CA LEU A 95 9.22 -13.26 -13.62
C LEU A 95 9.37 -12.28 -14.78
N SER A 96 10.48 -11.54 -14.72
CA SER A 96 11.19 -11.05 -15.88
C SER A 96 12.65 -11.29 -15.50
N GLY A 97 13.17 -12.48 -15.75
CA GLY A 97 13.48 -12.88 -17.12
C GLY A 97 14.85 -12.31 -17.42
N GLY A 98 15.88 -12.99 -16.91
CA GLY A 98 17.25 -12.70 -17.31
C GLY A 98 17.33 -12.83 -18.82
N ARG A 99 17.64 -11.74 -19.50
CA ARG A 99 18.26 -11.82 -20.81
C ARG A 99 19.73 -12.08 -20.52
N GLU A 100 20.10 -13.35 -20.49
CA GLU A 100 21.49 -13.75 -20.62
C GLU A 100 22.03 -13.06 -21.88
N PRO A 101 23.15 -12.33 -21.83
CA PRO A 101 23.84 -11.97 -23.05
C PRO A 101 24.31 -13.28 -23.69
N GLU A 102 23.73 -13.59 -24.86
CA GLU A 102 24.21 -14.64 -25.74
C GLU A 102 25.74 -14.53 -25.85
N THR A 103 26.38 -15.59 -25.38
CA THR A 103 27.81 -15.80 -25.53
C THR A 103 28.05 -16.12 -27.00
N THR A 104 28.44 -15.13 -27.79
CA THR A 104 29.01 -15.36 -29.12
C THR A 104 30.53 -15.32 -29.00
N GLU A 105 31.12 -16.51 -29.17
CA GLU A 105 32.41 -16.87 -29.78
C GLU A 105 33.25 -15.69 -30.31
N GLY A 106 34.58 -15.57 -30.18
CA GLY A 106 35.66 -16.48 -29.81
C GLY A 106 36.98 -15.67 -29.74
N PRO A 107 38.15 -16.30 -29.53
CA PRO A 107 39.38 -15.62 -29.16
C PRO A 107 40.19 -15.18 -30.38
N GLU A 108 40.44 -13.88 -30.51
CA GLU A 108 41.49 -13.35 -31.39
C GLU A 108 42.61 -12.80 -30.52
N ASP A 109 43.44 -13.73 -30.06
CA ASP A 109 44.82 -13.46 -29.68
C ASP A 109 45.64 -13.45 -30.99
N VAL A 110 46.39 -12.37 -31.27
CA VAL A 110 47.79 -12.37 -31.74
C VAL A 110 48.26 -10.93 -31.95
N SER A 111 49.15 -10.52 -31.04
CA SER A 111 50.34 -9.66 -31.16
C SER A 111 50.58 -8.72 -32.36
N VAL A 112 50.78 -7.44 -32.00
CA VAL A 112 51.90 -6.48 -32.31
C VAL A 112 52.96 -6.94 -33.34
N PRO A 113 53.46 -6.03 -34.22
CA PRO A 113 54.38 -4.94 -33.85
C PRO A 113 53.85 -3.52 -34.11
#